data_AF-A0A3D3B5Y6-F1
#
_entry.id   AF-A0A3D3B5Y6-F1
#
_cell.length_a   1.000
_cell.length_b   1.000
_cell.length_c   1.000
_cell.angle_alpha   90.00
_cell.angle_beta   90.00
_cell.angle_gamma   90.00
#
_symmetry.space_group_name_H-M   'P 1'
#
loop_
_entity.id
_entity.type
_entity.pdbx_description
1 polymer ?
#
loop_
_entity_poly.entity_id
_entity_poly.type
_entity_poly.pdbx_seq_one_letter_code
_entity_poly.pdbx_strand_id
1 'polypeptide(L)'
;AGSEIARLERGETALKPRIQPIADEHLVAPERDRVQKRLEAWLASELGGKLTPLIALSEASDLSGFARGLAYQLSENLGVLRRDAAADEIKALDQTARAQLRQYGVRFGAFNIYIPALLKPAAADLLLLLWALHAGRDHGLDCDSLPARPKQGLTSVEASDSVPEPYWRAAGFHVAGTRAVRIDMLERLSDLIRARIAFRAAEGGGTAPTGATGDGGFRVVPEL
;
A
#
# COMPACT_ATOMS: atom_id res chain seq x y z
N ALA A 1 19.53 5.53 -25.56
CA ALA A 1 19.46 4.37 -24.66
C ALA A 1 20.25 4.71 -23.40
N GLY A 2 19.77 4.31 -22.22
CA GLY A 2 20.54 4.43 -20.99
C GLY A 2 21.46 3.22 -20.80
N SER A 3 22.52 3.37 -20.00
CA SER A 3 23.38 2.27 -19.56
C SER A 3 23.06 1.92 -18.10
N GLU A 4 23.14 0.64 -17.74
CA GLU A 4 23.04 0.21 -16.34
C GLU A 4 24.29 0.70 -15.59
N ILE A 5 24.09 1.49 -14.52
CA ILE A 5 25.20 2.09 -13.75
C ILE A 5 25.23 1.62 -12.28
N ALA A 6 24.16 0.97 -11.82
CA ALA A 6 24.03 0.50 -10.45
C ALA A 6 22.93 -0.56 -10.34
N ARG A 7 23.00 -1.37 -9.28
CA ARG A 7 22.01 -2.36 -8.89
C ARG A 7 21.38 -1.99 -7.56
N LEU A 8 20.06 -2.19 -7.44
CA LEU A 8 19.38 -2.13 -6.15
C LEU A 8 19.51 -3.47 -5.43
N GLU A 9 19.84 -3.43 -4.15
CA GLU A 9 19.97 -4.58 -3.27
C GLU A 9 19.06 -4.46 -2.04
N ARG A 10 18.70 -5.61 -1.47
CA ARG A 10 18.01 -5.68 -0.17
C ARG A 10 18.82 -4.91 0.87
N GLY A 11 18.15 -3.98 1.55
CA GLY A 11 18.71 -3.26 2.71
C GLY A 11 18.03 -3.66 4.02
N GLU A 12 18.25 -2.83 5.05
CA GLU A 12 17.78 -3.06 6.43
C GLU A 12 16.26 -3.24 6.50
N THR A 13 15.53 -2.37 5.82
CA THR A 13 14.07 -2.44 5.67
C THR A 13 13.70 -2.28 4.20
N ALA A 14 12.46 -2.59 3.82
CA ALA A 14 11.99 -2.40 2.46
C ALA A 14 12.06 -0.92 2.00
N LEU A 15 11.98 0.04 2.92
CA LEU A 15 12.09 1.49 2.65
C LEU A 15 13.53 2.02 2.66
N LYS A 16 14.51 1.18 3.02
CA LYS A 16 15.93 1.51 3.02
C LYS A 16 16.73 0.53 2.15
N PRO A 17 16.42 0.40 0.84
CA PRO A 17 17.21 -0.44 -0.06
C PRO A 17 18.62 0.13 -0.22
N ARG A 18 19.57 -0.73 -0.58
CA ARG A 18 20.94 -0.31 -0.91
C ARG A 18 21.09 -0.15 -2.41
N ILE A 19 21.90 0.81 -2.84
CA ILE A 19 22.26 0.98 -4.25
C ILE A 19 23.76 0.77 -4.40
N GLN A 20 24.13 -0.19 -5.25
CA GLN A 20 25.51 -0.61 -5.46
C GLN A 20 25.93 -0.24 -6.89
N PRO A 21 26.90 0.68 -7.08
CA PRO A 21 27.44 1.03 -8.38
C PRO A 21 28.00 -0.21 -9.07
N ILE A 22 27.74 -0.31 -10.37
CA ILE A 22 28.44 -1.23 -11.25
C ILE A 22 29.70 -0.51 -11.70
N ALA A 23 30.84 -0.99 -11.20
CA ALA A 23 32.15 -0.38 -11.45
C ALA A 23 33.14 -1.47 -11.85
N ASP A 24 34.00 -1.15 -12.81
CA ASP A 24 35.15 -1.98 -13.17
C ASP A 24 36.39 -1.56 -12.38
N GLU A 25 37.53 -2.21 -12.67
CA GLU A 25 38.81 -1.96 -11.99
C GLU A 25 39.36 -0.53 -12.24
N HIS A 26 38.82 0.20 -13.21
CA HIS A 26 39.27 1.55 -13.55
C HIS A 26 38.69 2.63 -12.63
N LEU A 27 37.61 2.33 -11.89
CA LEU A 27 37.00 3.28 -10.96
C LEU A 27 37.71 3.26 -9.60
N VAL A 28 38.63 4.20 -9.39
CA VAL A 28 39.40 4.33 -8.15
C VAL A 28 38.51 4.69 -6.96
N ALA A 29 38.93 4.29 -5.74
CA ALA A 29 38.11 4.41 -4.53
C ALA A 29 37.50 5.81 -4.29
N PRO A 30 38.23 6.94 -4.43
CA PRO A 30 37.66 8.27 -4.23
C PRO A 30 36.55 8.64 -5.22
N GLU A 31 36.61 8.11 -6.45
CA GLU A 31 35.61 8.37 -7.48
C GLU A 31 34.39 7.47 -7.28
N ARG A 32 34.61 6.20 -6.95
CA ARG A 32 33.56 5.26 -6.56
C ARG A 32 32.73 5.80 -5.39
N ASP A 33 33.37 6.38 -4.37
CA ASP A 33 32.66 6.96 -3.22
C ASP A 33 31.82 8.19 -3.62
N ARG A 34 32.27 8.99 -4.59
CA ARG A 34 31.47 10.10 -5.13
C ARG A 34 30.26 9.59 -5.91
N VAL A 35 30.44 8.54 -6.72
CA VAL A 35 29.35 7.89 -7.46
C VAL A 35 28.33 7.29 -6.49
N GLN A 36 28.80 6.55 -5.48
CA GLN A 36 27.97 5.97 -4.41
C GLN A 36 27.09 7.04 -3.76
N LYS A 37 27.68 8.12 -3.24
CA LYS A 37 26.94 9.21 -2.58
C LYS A 37 25.89 9.85 -3.49
N ARG A 38 26.19 9.98 -4.79
CA ARG A 38 25.25 10.54 -5.75
C ARG A 38 24.08 9.60 -6.04
N LEU A 39 24.34 8.29 -6.15
CA LEU A 39 23.31 7.27 -6.31
C LEU A 39 22.41 7.17 -5.07
N GLU A 40 22.98 7.23 -3.88
CA GLU A 40 22.25 7.26 -2.61
C GLU A 40 21.34 8.49 -2.51
N ALA A 41 21.87 9.68 -2.82
CA ALA A 41 21.08 10.91 -2.83
C ALA A 41 19.93 10.86 -3.86
N TRP A 42 20.19 10.30 -5.05
CA TRP A 42 19.16 10.09 -6.07
C TRP A 42 18.08 9.13 -5.58
N LEU A 43 18.46 7.97 -5.03
CA LEU A 43 17.53 6.98 -4.51
C LEU A 43 16.67 7.54 -3.38
N ALA A 44 17.28 8.28 -2.45
CA ALA A 44 16.55 8.96 -1.39
C ALA A 44 15.54 9.98 -1.94
N SER A 45 15.90 10.73 -2.98
CA SER A 45 14.97 11.66 -3.65
C SER A 45 13.83 10.93 -4.38
N GLU A 46 14.11 9.80 -5.04
CA GLU A 46 13.09 9.01 -5.72
C GLU A 46 12.07 8.43 -4.74
N LEU A 47 12.56 7.82 -3.65
CA LEU A 47 11.73 7.30 -2.56
C LEU A 47 10.94 8.45 -1.91
N GLY A 48 11.62 9.55 -1.55
CA GLY A 48 11.04 10.74 -0.93
C GLY A 48 9.94 11.39 -1.76
N GLY A 49 10.06 11.40 -3.09
CA GLY A 49 9.08 11.98 -3.99
C GLY A 49 7.86 11.08 -4.26
N LYS A 50 8.07 9.77 -4.44
CA LYS A 50 6.98 8.83 -4.77
C LYS A 50 6.26 8.28 -3.54
N LEU A 51 6.99 8.11 -2.43
CA LEU A 51 6.52 7.47 -1.20
C LEU A 51 6.45 8.45 -0.02
N THR A 52 6.36 9.76 -0.29
CA THR A 52 6.34 10.84 0.71
C THR A 52 5.52 10.51 1.97
N PRO A 53 4.23 10.13 1.89
CA PRO A 53 3.44 9.88 3.09
C PRO A 53 3.89 8.64 3.87
N LEU A 54 4.47 7.64 3.20
CA LEU A 54 4.95 6.42 3.84
C LEU A 54 6.27 6.67 4.60
N ILE A 55 7.18 7.44 4.01
CA ILE A 55 8.42 7.86 4.66
C ILE A 55 8.10 8.72 5.88
N ALA A 56 7.23 9.72 5.71
CA ALA A 56 6.78 10.57 6.82
C ALA A 56 6.16 9.75 7.96
N LEU A 57 5.32 8.75 7.65
CA LEU A 57 4.74 7.86 8.66
C LEU A 57 5.81 7.02 9.37
N SER A 58 6.83 6.54 8.65
CA SER A 58 7.90 5.71 9.23
C SER A 58 8.81 6.50 10.19
N GLU A 59 8.88 7.82 10.02
CA GLU A 59 9.71 8.73 10.81
C GLU A 59 8.90 9.49 11.89
N ALA A 60 7.60 9.18 12.00
CA ALA A 60 6.67 9.86 12.90
C ALA A 60 7.05 9.68 14.38
N SER A 61 7.53 10.77 15.01
CA SER A 61 7.92 10.80 16.42
C SER A 61 6.82 11.30 17.37
N ASP A 62 5.76 11.91 16.82
CA ASP A 62 4.58 12.40 17.52
C ASP A 62 3.51 11.31 17.79
N LEU A 63 3.66 10.15 17.14
CA LEU A 63 2.83 8.98 17.40
C LEU A 63 3.32 8.19 18.61
N SER A 64 2.39 7.74 19.45
CA SER A 64 2.69 6.94 20.64
C SER A 64 1.72 5.77 20.81
N GLY A 65 2.06 4.83 21.69
CA GLY A 65 1.22 3.67 22.01
C GLY A 65 0.77 2.88 20.77
N PHE A 66 -0.52 2.57 20.71
CA PHE A 66 -1.12 1.82 19.60
C PHE A 66 -1.00 2.51 18.24
N ALA A 67 -0.97 3.85 18.19
CA ALA A 67 -0.79 4.56 16.92
C ALA A 67 0.59 4.33 16.34
N ARG A 68 1.64 4.37 17.19
CA ARG A 68 3.01 4.07 16.78
C ARG A 68 3.16 2.61 16.34
N GLY A 69 2.54 1.68 17.06
CA GLY A 69 2.50 0.27 16.68
C GLY A 69 1.88 0.05 15.30
N LEU A 70 0.71 0.66 15.05
CA LEU A 70 0.05 0.55 13.75
C LEU A 70 0.83 1.26 12.62
N ALA A 71 1.46 2.40 12.90
CA ALA A 71 2.33 3.08 11.95
C ALA A 71 3.52 2.20 11.55
N TYR A 72 4.16 1.55 12.52
CA TYR A 72 5.24 0.60 12.26
C TYR A 72 4.77 -0.58 11.39
N GLN A 73 3.65 -1.22 11.74
CA GLN A 73 3.09 -2.30 10.92
C GLN A 73 2.76 -1.83 9.49
N LEU A 74 2.23 -0.62 9.33
CA LEU A 74 1.95 -0.04 8.02
C LEU A 74 3.23 0.17 7.22
N SER A 75 4.29 0.71 7.83
CA SER A 75 5.58 0.91 7.17
C SER A 75 6.21 -0.41 6.73
N GLU A 76 6.18 -1.45 7.58
CA GLU A 76 6.68 -2.80 7.26
C GLU A 76 5.87 -3.45 6.12
N ASN A 77 4.58 -3.14 6.02
CA ASN A 77 3.69 -3.65 4.97
C ASN A 77 3.47 -2.62 3.85
N LEU A 78 4.44 -1.72 3.64
CA LEU A 78 4.48 -0.82 2.48
C LEU A 78 3.22 0.05 2.32
N GLY A 79 2.63 0.43 3.45
CA GLY A 79 1.50 1.33 3.58
C GLY A 79 0.13 0.69 3.36
N VAL A 80 0.04 -0.64 3.36
CA VAL A 80 -1.23 -1.38 3.28
C VAL A 80 -1.24 -2.57 4.26
N LEU A 81 -2.22 -2.59 5.15
CA LEU A 81 -2.53 -3.71 6.03
C LEU A 81 -3.95 -4.19 5.79
N ARG A 82 -4.16 -5.51 5.90
CA ARG A 82 -5.53 -6.01 6.09
C ARG A 82 -6.01 -5.62 7.48
N ARG A 83 -7.29 -5.25 7.56
CA ARG A 83 -7.92 -4.80 8.79
C ARG A 83 -7.99 -5.92 9.84
N ASP A 84 -8.18 -7.16 9.42
CA ASP A 84 -8.24 -8.32 10.30
C ASP A 84 -6.90 -8.62 10.98
N ALA A 85 -5.79 -8.39 10.29
CA ALA A 85 -4.43 -8.58 10.82
C ALA A 85 -4.05 -7.59 11.94
N ALA A 86 -4.80 -6.49 12.12
CA ALA A 86 -4.55 -5.46 13.13
C ALA A 86 -5.82 -5.11 13.92
N ALA A 87 -6.76 -6.06 14.04
CA ALA A 87 -8.10 -5.80 14.57
C ALA A 87 -8.08 -5.28 16.03
N ASP A 88 -7.20 -5.85 16.86
CA ASP A 88 -7.09 -5.49 18.28
C ASP A 88 -6.47 -4.10 18.46
N GLU A 89 -5.40 -3.78 17.73
CA GLU A 89 -4.79 -2.45 17.72
C GLU A 89 -5.79 -1.41 17.24
N ILE A 90 -6.52 -1.70 16.15
CA ILE A 90 -7.54 -0.79 15.61
C ILE A 90 -8.65 -0.55 16.64
N LYS A 91 -9.04 -1.56 17.41
CA LYS A 91 -10.06 -1.45 18.46
C LYS A 91 -9.55 -0.61 19.63
N ALA A 92 -8.27 -0.74 19.98
CA ALA A 92 -7.63 -0.02 21.07
C ALA A 92 -7.30 1.45 20.76
N LEU A 93 -7.28 1.86 19.49
CA LEU A 93 -7.10 3.26 19.11
C LEU A 93 -8.26 4.14 19.59
N ASP A 94 -7.94 5.26 20.24
CA ASP A 94 -8.90 6.33 20.52
C ASP A 94 -9.09 7.25 19.29
N GLN A 95 -9.96 8.25 19.41
CA GLN A 95 -10.25 9.16 18.30
C GLN A 95 -9.07 10.08 17.96
N THR A 96 -8.28 10.48 18.97
CA THR A 96 -7.10 11.34 18.82
C THR A 96 -6.01 10.63 18.02
N ALA A 97 -5.69 9.40 18.39
CA ALA A 97 -4.73 8.53 17.73
C ALA A 97 -5.14 8.24 16.27
N ARG A 98 -6.43 7.99 16.01
CA ARG A 98 -6.95 7.86 14.64
C ARG A 98 -6.83 9.17 13.86
N ALA A 99 -7.03 10.32 14.50
CA ALA A 99 -6.89 11.62 13.84
C ALA A 99 -5.43 11.90 13.47
N GLN A 100 -4.47 11.59 14.33
CA GLN A 100 -3.03 11.70 14.03
C GLN A 100 -2.64 10.82 12.84
N LEU A 101 -3.02 9.54 12.83
CA LEU A 101 -2.75 8.65 11.70
C LEU A 101 -3.36 9.16 10.38
N ARG A 102 -4.54 9.78 10.43
CA ARG A 102 -5.15 10.41 9.24
C ARG A 102 -4.35 11.60 8.73
N GLN A 103 -3.63 12.33 9.58
CA GLN A 103 -2.74 13.43 9.15
C GLN A 103 -1.58 12.90 8.29
N TYR A 104 -1.12 11.67 8.54
CA TYR A 104 -0.17 10.95 7.69
C TYR A 104 -0.80 10.32 6.44
N GLY A 105 -2.09 10.55 6.19
CA GLY A 105 -2.80 10.04 5.02
C GLY A 105 -3.34 8.61 5.17
N VAL A 106 -3.28 8.02 6.38
CA VAL A 106 -3.85 6.70 6.65
C VAL A 106 -5.37 6.74 6.57
N ARG A 107 -5.96 5.76 5.88
CA ARG A 107 -7.40 5.50 5.80
C ARG A 107 -7.74 4.18 6.47
N PHE A 108 -8.84 4.21 7.22
CA PHE A 108 -9.39 3.04 7.90
C PHE A 108 -10.58 2.52 7.10
N GLY A 109 -10.31 1.63 6.16
CA GLY A 109 -11.34 0.95 5.37
C GLY A 109 -12.01 -0.19 6.13
N ALA A 110 -13.04 -0.76 5.52
CA ALA A 110 -13.71 -1.96 6.00
C ALA A 110 -12.83 -3.21 5.90
N PHE A 111 -11.98 -3.31 4.86
CA PHE A 111 -11.12 -4.47 4.64
C PHE A 111 -9.64 -4.18 4.87
N ASN A 112 -9.20 -2.94 4.67
CA ASN A 112 -7.80 -2.54 4.70
C ASN A 112 -7.58 -1.24 5.48
N ILE A 113 -6.43 -1.14 6.12
CA ILE A 113 -5.85 0.12 6.60
C ILE A 113 -4.74 0.49 5.64
N TYR A 114 -4.85 1.65 4.97
CA TYR A 114 -3.99 1.94 3.82
C TYR A 114 -3.77 3.44 3.58
N ILE A 115 -2.74 3.79 2.81
CA ILE A 115 -2.48 5.17 2.37
C ILE A 115 -2.88 5.31 0.89
N PRO A 116 -3.99 6.01 0.54
CA PRO A 116 -4.49 6.06 -0.83
C PRO A 116 -3.50 6.63 -1.85
N ALA A 117 -2.64 7.56 -1.44
CA ALA A 117 -1.64 8.16 -2.32
C ALA A 117 -0.64 7.13 -2.88
N LEU A 118 -0.42 6.03 -2.15
CA LEU A 118 0.48 4.94 -2.55
C LEU A 118 -0.10 4.03 -3.63
N LEU A 119 -1.43 4.07 -3.85
CA LEU A 119 -2.10 3.29 -4.90
C LEU A 119 -1.96 3.94 -6.29
N LYS A 120 -1.36 5.13 -6.38
CA LYS A 120 -1.06 5.78 -7.66
C LYS A 120 0.01 4.96 -8.40
N PRO A 121 -0.05 4.87 -9.75
CA PRO A 121 0.82 3.98 -10.53
C PRO A 121 2.31 4.07 -10.17
N ALA A 122 2.89 5.28 -10.16
CA ALA A 122 4.31 5.47 -9.89
C ALA A 122 4.74 5.03 -8.47
N ALA A 123 3.87 5.18 -7.48
CA ALA A 123 4.13 4.73 -6.12
C ALA A 123 3.96 3.22 -6.00
N ALA A 124 2.89 2.66 -6.57
CA ALA A 124 2.63 1.22 -6.56
C ALA A 124 3.71 0.42 -7.31
N ASP A 125 4.20 0.92 -8.44
CA ASP A 125 5.30 0.31 -9.20
C ASP A 125 6.58 0.25 -8.33
N LEU A 126 6.90 1.33 -7.62
CA LEU A 126 8.06 1.38 -6.73
C LEU A 126 7.88 0.48 -5.51
N LEU A 127 6.73 0.49 -4.85
CA LEU A 127 6.45 -0.38 -3.71
C LEU A 127 6.51 -1.86 -4.08
N LEU A 128 6.01 -2.23 -5.26
CA LEU A 128 6.12 -3.60 -5.76
C LEU A 128 7.58 -4.03 -5.97
N LEU A 129 8.41 -3.14 -6.52
CA LEU A 129 9.85 -3.39 -6.65
C LEU A 129 10.53 -3.54 -5.27
N LEU A 130 10.22 -2.66 -4.31
CA LEU A 130 10.78 -2.73 -2.96
C LEU A 130 10.34 -4.00 -2.21
N TRP A 131 9.08 -4.38 -2.37
CA TRP A 131 8.55 -5.64 -1.85
C TRP A 131 9.29 -6.84 -2.43
N ALA A 132 9.44 -6.88 -3.76
CA ALA A 132 10.13 -7.98 -4.43
C ALA A 132 11.58 -8.10 -3.98
N LEU A 133 12.27 -6.97 -3.86
CA LEU A 133 13.65 -6.89 -3.41
C LEU A 133 13.83 -7.35 -1.96
N HIS A 134 12.88 -7.03 -1.08
CA HIS A 134 13.01 -7.29 0.35
C HIS A 134 12.44 -8.65 0.79
N ALA A 135 11.31 -9.07 0.23
CA ALA A 135 10.54 -10.24 0.65
C ALA A 135 10.12 -11.16 -0.51
N GLY A 136 10.25 -10.73 -1.78
CA GLY A 136 9.78 -11.51 -2.93
C GLY A 136 10.36 -12.92 -2.99
N ARG A 137 11.66 -13.07 -2.69
CA ARG A 137 12.35 -14.36 -2.70
C ARG A 137 11.80 -15.36 -1.69
N ASP A 138 11.32 -14.88 -0.55
CA ASP A 138 10.68 -15.72 0.48
C ASP A 138 9.35 -16.30 -0.02
N HIS A 139 8.80 -15.72 -1.10
CA HIS A 139 7.60 -16.17 -1.80
C HIS A 139 7.89 -16.72 -3.21
N GLY A 140 9.15 -17.04 -3.53
CA GLY A 140 9.53 -17.61 -4.83
C GLY A 140 9.48 -16.63 -6.01
N LEU A 141 9.50 -15.32 -5.75
CA LEU A 141 9.50 -14.28 -6.78
C LEU A 141 10.80 -13.47 -6.74
N ASP A 142 11.49 -13.36 -7.88
CA ASP A 142 12.64 -12.49 -8.04
C ASP A 142 12.27 -11.20 -8.78
N CYS A 143 13.04 -10.14 -8.60
CA CYS A 143 12.82 -8.84 -9.26
C CYS A 143 12.77 -8.96 -10.79
N ASP A 144 13.57 -9.86 -11.36
CA ASP A 144 13.67 -10.08 -12.81
C ASP A 144 12.50 -10.94 -13.36
N SER A 145 11.77 -11.63 -12.48
CA SER A 145 10.67 -12.54 -12.83
C SER A 145 9.34 -12.15 -12.21
N LEU A 146 9.16 -10.87 -11.85
CA LEU A 146 7.92 -10.38 -11.26
C LEU A 146 6.75 -10.49 -12.26
N PRO A 147 5.59 -10.99 -11.82
CA PRO A 147 4.37 -10.85 -12.59
C PRO A 147 4.09 -9.38 -12.89
N ALA A 148 3.60 -9.08 -14.10
CA ALA A 148 3.28 -7.71 -14.48
C ALA A 148 2.12 -7.17 -13.62
N ARG A 149 2.32 -5.98 -13.03
CA ARG A 149 1.26 -5.30 -12.28
C ARG A 149 0.04 -5.06 -13.18
N PRO A 150 -1.21 -5.23 -12.66
CA PRO A 150 -2.39 -4.89 -13.43
C PRO A 150 -2.34 -3.46 -13.99
N LYS A 151 -2.73 -3.33 -15.28
CA LYS A 151 -2.69 -2.06 -16.01
C LYS A 151 -3.54 -0.99 -15.31
N GLN A 152 -3.09 0.27 -15.42
CA GLN A 152 -3.86 1.42 -14.93
C GLN A 152 -5.27 1.43 -15.56
N GLY A 153 -6.27 1.74 -14.74
CA GLY A 153 -7.68 1.78 -15.16
C GLY A 153 -8.45 0.49 -14.86
N LEU A 154 -7.78 -0.66 -14.68
CA LEU A 154 -8.44 -1.88 -14.24
C LEU A 154 -8.80 -1.79 -12.75
N THR A 155 -10.07 -1.98 -12.43
CA THR A 155 -10.57 -2.01 -11.04
C THR A 155 -10.45 -3.40 -10.42
N SER A 156 -10.43 -4.46 -11.24
CA SER A 156 -10.19 -5.83 -10.80
C SER A 156 -9.63 -6.70 -11.93
N VAL A 157 -8.91 -7.74 -11.53
CA VAL A 157 -8.39 -8.81 -12.40
C VAL A 157 -8.64 -10.17 -11.74
N GLU A 158 -8.45 -11.25 -12.48
CA GLU A 158 -8.40 -12.59 -11.91
C GLU A 158 -7.20 -12.73 -10.98
N ALA A 159 -7.42 -13.25 -9.77
CA ALA A 159 -6.34 -13.57 -8.85
C ALA A 159 -5.78 -14.94 -9.22
N SER A 160 -4.54 -14.97 -9.69
CA SER A 160 -3.83 -16.21 -9.98
C SER A 160 -3.30 -16.84 -8.70
N ASP A 161 -3.56 -18.13 -8.50
CA ASP A 161 -3.08 -18.90 -7.34
C ASP A 161 -1.54 -19.01 -7.29
N SER A 162 -0.84 -18.79 -8.40
CA SER A 162 0.62 -18.77 -8.45
C SER A 162 1.22 -17.44 -7.96
N VAL A 163 0.38 -16.43 -7.67
CA VAL A 163 0.82 -15.11 -7.24
C VAL A 163 0.44 -14.91 -5.76
N PRO A 164 1.42 -14.77 -4.86
CA PRO A 164 1.19 -14.74 -3.42
C PRO A 164 0.44 -13.47 -3.01
N GLU A 165 -0.38 -13.53 -1.95
CA GLU A 165 -1.18 -12.38 -1.49
C GLU A 165 -0.36 -11.09 -1.21
N PRO A 166 0.85 -11.15 -0.62
CA PRO A 166 1.70 -9.97 -0.42
C PRO A 166 2.06 -9.24 -1.72
N TYR A 167 2.19 -9.94 -2.85
CA TYR A 167 2.38 -9.30 -4.16
C TYR A 167 1.18 -8.41 -4.49
N TRP A 168 -0.04 -8.94 -4.37
CA TRP A 168 -1.26 -8.21 -4.71
C TRP A 168 -1.39 -6.97 -3.84
N ARG A 169 -1.07 -7.10 -2.55
CA ARG A 169 -1.09 -5.99 -1.61
C ARG A 169 -0.09 -4.89 -1.97
N ALA A 170 1.17 -5.25 -2.24
CA ALA A 170 2.19 -4.30 -2.69
C ALA A 170 1.83 -3.64 -4.03
N ALA A 171 1.13 -4.37 -4.90
CA ALA A 171 0.60 -3.87 -6.17
C ALA A 171 -0.65 -2.97 -6.02
N GLY A 172 -1.22 -2.82 -4.81
CA GLY A 172 -2.39 -2.00 -4.54
C GLY A 172 -3.75 -2.71 -4.70
N PHE A 173 -3.75 -4.04 -4.62
CA PHE A 173 -4.92 -4.91 -4.79
C PHE A 173 -5.18 -5.77 -3.55
N HIS A 174 -6.44 -6.08 -3.33
CA HIS A 174 -6.93 -6.98 -2.30
C HIS A 174 -7.53 -8.21 -2.97
N VAL A 175 -7.12 -9.41 -2.56
CA VAL A 175 -7.68 -10.67 -3.08
C VAL A 175 -9.02 -10.92 -2.41
N ALA A 176 -10.09 -10.92 -3.19
CA ALA A 176 -11.47 -11.17 -2.77
C ALA A 176 -12.03 -12.36 -3.58
N GLY A 177 -11.91 -13.55 -3.01
CA GLY A 177 -12.23 -14.80 -3.71
C GLY A 177 -11.31 -15.01 -4.91
N THR A 178 -11.87 -15.23 -6.10
CA THR A 178 -11.12 -15.46 -7.35
C THR A 178 -10.64 -14.18 -8.04
N ARG A 179 -10.85 -13.01 -7.43
CA ARG A 179 -10.49 -11.71 -8.03
C ARG A 179 -9.55 -10.93 -7.14
N ALA A 180 -8.59 -10.25 -7.75
CA ALA A 180 -7.84 -9.17 -7.12
C ALA A 180 -8.52 -7.84 -7.47
N VAL A 181 -9.01 -7.12 -6.47
CA VAL A 181 -9.74 -5.85 -6.62
C VAL A 181 -8.87 -4.71 -6.10
N ARG A 182 -8.81 -3.58 -6.80
CA ARG A 182 -8.08 -2.41 -6.31
C ARG A 182 -8.61 -2.00 -4.93
N ILE A 183 -7.69 -1.74 -4.00
CA ILE A 183 -8.02 -1.46 -2.60
C ILE A 183 -8.96 -0.25 -2.50
N ASP A 184 -8.64 0.86 -3.18
CA ASP A 184 -9.48 2.07 -3.14
C ASP A 184 -10.90 1.83 -3.66
N MET A 185 -11.06 1.01 -4.70
CA MET A 185 -12.36 0.67 -5.26
C MET A 185 -13.14 -0.28 -4.35
N LEU A 186 -12.45 -1.26 -3.75
CA LEU A 186 -13.06 -2.18 -2.79
C LEU A 186 -13.60 -1.43 -1.56
N GLU A 187 -12.82 -0.53 -0.99
CA GLU A 187 -13.24 0.24 0.18
C GLU A 187 -14.38 1.21 -0.16
N ARG A 188 -14.31 1.87 -1.33
CA ARG A 188 -15.39 2.74 -1.81
C ARG A 188 -16.69 1.96 -1.99
N LEU A 189 -16.62 0.77 -2.60
CA LEU A 189 -17.79 -0.10 -2.76
C LEU A 189 -18.35 -0.51 -1.40
N SER A 190 -17.49 -0.85 -0.45
CA SER A 190 -17.91 -1.18 0.92
C SER A 190 -18.65 -0.03 1.60
N ASP A 191 -18.18 1.21 1.44
CA ASP A 191 -18.82 2.38 2.04
C ASP A 191 -20.20 2.64 1.42
N LEU A 192 -20.32 2.50 0.10
CA LEU A 192 -21.60 2.61 -0.61
C LEU A 192 -22.61 1.54 -0.14
N ILE A 193 -22.17 0.30 0.04
CA ILE A 193 -23.03 -0.78 0.53
C ILE A 193 -23.43 -0.53 1.99
N ARG A 194 -22.49 -0.13 2.86
CA ARG A 194 -22.72 0.08 4.29
C ARG A 194 -23.88 1.04 4.57
N ALA A 195 -23.92 2.17 3.86
CA ALA A 195 -24.99 3.15 4.03
C ALA A 195 -26.39 2.57 3.72
N ARG A 196 -26.47 1.65 2.76
CA ARG A 196 -27.74 1.03 2.32
C ARG A 196 -28.19 -0.07 3.27
N ILE A 197 -27.26 -0.94 3.67
CA ILE A 197 -27.58 -2.05 4.58
C ILE A 197 -27.80 -1.59 6.02
N ALA A 198 -27.36 -0.39 6.40
CA ALA A 198 -27.65 0.20 7.70
C ALA A 198 -29.06 0.83 7.77
N PHE A 199 -29.66 1.17 6.63
CA PHE A 199 -30.98 1.80 6.59
C PHE A 199 -32.09 0.82 7.00
N ARG A 200 -32.96 1.25 7.93
CA ARG A 200 -34.13 0.51 8.41
C ARG A 200 -35.37 1.39 8.27
N ALA A 201 -36.26 1.03 7.35
CA ALA A 201 -37.48 1.81 7.09
C ALA A 201 -38.44 1.79 8.30
N ALA A 202 -38.46 0.69 9.05
CA ALA A 202 -39.29 0.51 10.23
C ALA A 202 -38.89 1.42 11.42
N GLU A 203 -37.66 1.92 11.46
CA GLU A 203 -37.14 2.76 12.56
C GLU A 203 -37.50 4.25 12.40
N GLY A 204 -38.31 4.60 11.39
CA GLY A 204 -38.91 5.94 11.25
C GLY A 204 -37.95 7.06 10.85
N GLY A 205 -36.78 6.74 10.27
CA GLY A 205 -35.74 7.72 9.96
C GLY A 205 -35.60 8.05 8.47
N GLY A 206 -35.74 9.34 8.12
CA GLY A 206 -35.11 10.00 6.96
C GLY A 206 -35.40 9.47 5.55
N THR A 207 -34.81 10.15 4.55
CA THR A 207 -34.88 9.73 3.14
C THR A 207 -33.97 8.51 2.91
N ALA A 208 -34.52 7.45 2.32
CA ALA A 208 -33.78 6.22 2.03
C ALA A 208 -32.62 6.47 1.04
N PRO A 209 -31.41 5.92 1.29
CA PRO A 209 -30.33 5.92 0.30
C PRO A 209 -30.76 5.19 -0.99
N THR A 210 -30.32 5.67 -2.16
CA THR A 210 -30.69 5.05 -3.45
C THR A 210 -30.34 3.56 -3.47
N GLY A 211 -31.33 2.70 -3.73
CA GLY A 211 -31.17 1.25 -3.79
C GLY A 211 -31.26 0.54 -2.44
N ALA A 212 -31.42 1.23 -1.31
CA ALA A 212 -31.72 0.56 -0.04
C ALA A 212 -33.15 -0.03 -0.05
N THR A 213 -33.33 -1.25 0.46
CA THR A 213 -34.66 -1.91 0.52
C THR A 213 -35.39 -1.67 1.84
N GLY A 214 -34.70 -1.14 2.86
CA GLY A 214 -35.30 -0.80 4.17
C GLY A 214 -35.39 -1.96 5.16
N ASP A 215 -35.07 -3.18 4.75
CA ASP A 215 -34.96 -4.40 5.56
C ASP A 215 -33.49 -4.82 5.81
N GLY A 216 -32.53 -3.96 5.47
CA GLY A 216 -31.10 -4.24 5.50
C GLY A 216 -30.53 -4.88 4.24
N GLY A 217 -31.34 -5.08 3.22
CA GLY A 217 -30.88 -5.37 1.87
C GLY A 217 -30.55 -4.11 1.06
N PHE A 218 -30.07 -4.36 -0.16
CA PHE A 218 -29.94 -3.34 -1.21
C PHE A 218 -30.16 -3.96 -2.59
N ARG A 219 -30.54 -3.12 -3.54
CA ARG A 219 -30.61 -3.44 -4.97
C ARG A 219 -29.49 -2.72 -5.70
N VAL A 220 -28.91 -3.39 -6.70
CA VAL A 220 -27.92 -2.76 -7.59
C VAL A 220 -28.63 -1.72 -8.44
N VAL A 221 -28.08 -0.51 -8.46
CA VAL A 221 -28.54 0.62 -9.27
C VAL A 221 -27.36 1.14 -10.09
N PRO A 222 -27.56 1.87 -11.20
CA PRO A 222 -26.48 2.32 -12.08
C PRO A 222 -25.37 3.15 -11.41
N GLU A 223 -25.67 3.72 -10.24
CA GLU A 223 -24.76 4.54 -9.43
C GLU A 223 -23.82 3.70 -8.52
N LEU A 224 -23.93 2.38 -8.58
CA LEU A 224 -23.26 1.38 -7.75
C LEU A 224 -22.25 0.58 -8.61
#